data_AF-A0A529HJT7-F1
#
_entry.id   AF-A0A529HJT7-F1
#
_cell.length_a   1.000
_cell.length_b   1.000
_cell.length_c   1.000
_cell.angle_alpha   90.00
_cell.angle_beta   90.00
_cell.angle_gamma   90.00
#
_symmetry.space_group_name_H-M   'P 1'
#
loop_
_entity.id
_entity.type
_entity.pdbx_description
1 polymer ?
#
loop_
_entity_poly.entity_id
_entity_poly.type
_entity_poly.pdbx_seq_one_letter_code
_entity_poly.pdbx_strand_id
1 'polypeptide(L)'
;LNIALSNFLGLYLGWGVAGVAWAAVCSEAAAMIAGMAILLGRFRAMPRMSHQPVFNVAEMSRMLHLSSDIMIRCFVMMGAYIVFTRQGAQLGTLVLAANAVLMQLYLVTAYFLDGFGAAAEQLVGRAIGANYRPAFFRAVRLTAGWGLGFAGCASVLLLASGEQLVGIITQAVD
;
A
#
# COMPACT_ATOMS: atom_id res chain seq x y z
N LEU A 1 7.65 7.05 14.24
CA LEU A 1 8.04 6.13 15.33
C LEU A 1 9.04 5.09 14.84
N ASN A 2 8.71 4.33 13.79
CA ASN A 2 9.54 3.23 13.30
C ASN A 2 10.98 3.65 12.96
N ILE A 3 11.17 4.68 12.14
CA ILE A 3 12.51 5.15 11.76
C ILE A 3 13.35 5.55 12.99
N ALA A 4 12.75 6.26 13.94
CA ALA A 4 13.43 6.70 15.16
C ALA A 4 13.83 5.52 16.06
N LEU A 5 12.92 4.56 16.28
CA LEU A 5 13.22 3.36 17.06
C LEU A 5 14.20 2.43 16.33
N SER A 6 14.13 2.33 15.00
CA SER A 6 15.06 1.52 14.21
C SER A 6 16.48 2.05 14.32
N ASN A 7 16.65 3.39 14.30
CA ASN A 7 17.94 4.01 14.52
C ASN A 7 18.43 3.77 15.97
N PHE A 8 17.57 3.99 16.95
CA PHE A 8 17.94 3.85 18.36
C PHE A 8 18.23 2.38 18.75
N LEU A 9 17.31 1.46 18.51
CA LEU A 9 17.47 0.05 18.88
C LEU A 9 18.45 -0.68 17.95
N GLY A 10 18.37 -0.41 16.65
CA GLY A 10 19.21 -1.08 15.65
C GLY A 10 20.66 -0.61 15.69
N LEU A 11 20.90 0.71 15.59
CA LEU A 11 22.24 1.28 15.48
C LEU A 11 22.83 1.65 16.84
N TYR A 12 22.09 2.35 17.71
CA TYR A 12 22.64 2.85 18.98
C TYR A 12 22.77 1.75 20.05
N LEU A 13 21.77 0.88 20.22
CA LEU A 13 21.86 -0.28 21.12
C LEU A 13 22.58 -1.49 20.49
N GLY A 14 22.90 -1.44 19.20
CA GLY A 14 23.62 -2.51 18.51
C GLY A 14 22.83 -3.81 18.34
N TRP A 15 21.51 -3.80 18.51
CA TRP A 15 20.68 -5.00 18.32
C TRP A 15 20.50 -5.38 16.84
N GLY A 16 20.99 -4.54 15.92
CA GLY A 16 20.98 -4.80 14.49
C GLY A 16 19.57 -5.10 13.98
N VAL A 17 19.42 -6.23 13.27
CA VAL A 17 18.16 -6.66 12.66
C VAL A 17 17.06 -6.89 13.71
N ALA A 18 17.41 -7.44 14.87
CA ALA A 18 16.44 -7.64 15.95
C ALA A 18 15.91 -6.30 16.49
N GLY A 19 16.76 -5.28 16.55
CA GLY A 19 16.37 -3.91 16.94
C GLY A 19 15.38 -3.29 15.95
N VAL A 20 15.59 -3.48 14.65
CA VAL A 20 14.66 -3.03 13.59
C VAL A 20 13.32 -3.77 13.67
N ALA A 21 13.35 -5.08 13.95
CA ALA A 21 12.12 -5.86 14.14
C ALA A 21 11.29 -5.34 15.33
N TRP A 22 11.93 -5.10 16.48
CA TRP A 22 11.27 -4.52 17.65
C TRP A 22 10.73 -3.10 17.39
N ALA A 23 11.48 -2.29 16.63
CA ALA A 23 11.03 -0.96 16.23
C ALA A 23 9.73 -1.00 15.42
N ALA A 24 9.58 -1.97 14.52
CA ALA A 24 8.36 -2.19 13.75
C ALA A 24 7.18 -2.57 14.65
N VAL A 25 7.36 -3.59 15.51
CA VAL A 25 6.32 -4.05 16.45
C VAL A 25 5.85 -2.93 17.37
N CYS A 26 6.78 -2.18 17.98
CA CYS A 26 6.44 -1.06 18.86
C CYS A 26 5.70 0.06 18.12
N SER A 27 6.03 0.28 16.84
CA SER A 27 5.36 1.28 16.01
C SER A 27 3.95 0.89 15.63
N GLU A 28 3.72 -0.37 15.27
CA GLU A 28 2.37 -0.88 15.03
C GLU A 28 1.54 -0.88 16.30
N ALA A 29 2.10 -1.30 17.44
CA ALA A 29 1.43 -1.25 18.73
C ALA A 29 1.04 0.18 19.12
N ALA A 30 1.93 1.15 18.95
CA ALA A 30 1.63 2.55 19.21
C ALA A 30 0.55 3.10 18.27
N ALA A 31 0.58 2.75 16.98
CA ALA A 31 -0.44 3.13 16.02
C ALA A 31 -1.81 2.52 16.36
N MET A 32 -1.84 1.24 16.79
CA MET A 32 -3.04 0.56 17.26
C MET A 32 -3.63 1.26 18.48
N ILE A 33 -2.80 1.59 19.47
CA ILE A 33 -3.25 2.28 20.69
C ILE A 33 -3.80 3.67 20.34
N ALA A 34 -3.09 4.44 19.51
CA ALA A 34 -3.53 5.77 19.08
C ALA A 34 -4.84 5.70 18.29
N GLY A 35 -4.96 4.76 17.34
CA GLY A 35 -6.17 4.52 16.57
C GLY A 35 -7.34 4.14 17.46
N MET A 36 -7.13 3.22 18.42
CA MET A 36 -8.14 2.82 19.39
C MET A 36 -8.57 3.97 20.29
N ALA A 37 -7.63 4.80 20.75
CA ALA A 37 -7.95 5.98 21.57
C ALA A 37 -8.83 6.99 20.81
N ILE A 38 -8.52 7.27 19.54
CA ILE A 38 -9.33 8.13 18.67
C ILE A 38 -10.72 7.52 18.47
N LEU A 39 -10.78 6.21 18.20
CA LEU A 39 -12.01 5.47 17.96
C LEU A 39 -12.93 5.51 19.18
N LEU A 40 -12.41 5.17 20.37
CA LEU A 40 -13.13 5.20 21.65
C LEU A 40 -13.60 6.63 22.00
N GLY A 41 -12.80 7.65 21.72
CA GLY A 41 -13.19 9.04 21.87
C GLY A 41 -14.35 9.44 20.97
N ARG A 42 -14.39 8.93 19.73
CA ARG A 42 -15.45 9.24 18.75
C ARG A 42 -16.74 8.44 18.98
N PHE A 43 -16.65 7.17 19.38
CA PHE A 43 -17.81 6.34 19.68
C PHE A 43 -18.55 6.77 20.96
N ARG A 44 -17.90 7.46 21.90
CA ARG A 44 -18.57 8.09 23.05
C ARG A 44 -19.67 9.09 22.66
N ALA A 45 -19.59 9.67 21.45
CA ALA A 45 -20.61 10.57 20.92
C ALA A 45 -21.69 9.86 20.08
N MET A 46 -21.61 8.54 19.91
CA MET A 46 -22.53 7.76 19.08
C MET A 46 -23.55 7.02 19.96
N PRO A 47 -24.81 6.81 19.51
CA PRO A 47 -25.80 6.08 20.28
C PRO A 47 -25.32 4.66 20.62
N ARG A 48 -25.71 4.12 21.79
CA ARG A 48 -25.39 2.75 22.19
C ARG A 48 -25.87 1.76 21.12
N MET A 49 -24.95 1.27 20.31
CA MET A 49 -25.22 0.23 19.33
C MET A 49 -25.48 -1.09 20.08
N SER A 50 -26.62 -1.74 19.80
CA SER A 50 -26.91 -3.07 20.33
C SER A 50 -25.80 -4.03 19.88
N HIS A 51 -25.26 -4.83 20.81
CA HIS A 51 -24.19 -5.80 20.54
C HIS A 51 -24.65 -6.99 19.68
N GLN A 52 -25.95 -7.09 19.38
CA GLN A 52 -26.56 -8.24 18.71
C GLN A 52 -26.22 -8.47 17.22
N PRO A 53 -25.82 -7.48 16.37
CA PRO A 53 -25.45 -7.76 14.99
C PRO A 53 -23.94 -7.99 14.77
N VAL A 54 -23.08 -7.76 15.76
CA VAL A 54 -21.60 -7.78 15.57
C VAL A 54 -21.07 -9.19 15.24
N PHE A 55 -21.77 -10.24 15.70
CA PHE A 55 -21.41 -11.64 15.48
C PHE A 55 -22.33 -12.36 14.48
N ASN A 56 -22.80 -11.66 13.45
CA ASN A 56 -23.49 -12.34 12.36
C ASN A 56 -22.45 -13.03 11.44
N VAL A 57 -22.30 -14.34 11.61
CA VAL A 57 -21.38 -15.18 10.81
C VAL A 57 -21.63 -15.05 9.31
N ALA A 58 -22.89 -14.85 8.89
CA ALA A 58 -23.23 -14.68 7.47
C ALA A 58 -22.69 -13.36 6.89
N GLU A 59 -22.85 -12.25 7.62
CA GLU A 59 -22.30 -10.95 7.20
C GLU A 59 -20.76 -10.95 7.25
N MET A 60 -20.18 -11.58 8.28
CA MET A 60 -18.72 -11.72 8.40
C MET A 60 -18.15 -12.57 7.26
N SER A 61 -18.80 -13.67 6.87
CA SER A 61 -18.43 -14.48 5.71
C SER A 61 -18.53 -13.68 4.40
N ARG A 62 -19.56 -12.84 4.23
CA ARG A 62 -19.68 -11.97 3.05
C ARG A 62 -18.54 -10.96 2.96
N MET A 63 -18.13 -10.36 4.09
CA MET A 63 -16.97 -9.47 4.14
C MET A 63 -15.66 -10.23 3.87
N LEU A 64 -15.51 -11.44 4.42
CA LEU A 64 -14.33 -12.27 4.19
C LEU A 64 -14.21 -12.67 2.71
N HIS A 65 -15.28 -13.08 2.05
CA HIS A 65 -15.25 -13.41 0.62
C HIS A 65 -14.85 -12.20 -0.25
N LEU A 66 -15.36 -11.01 0.06
CA LEU A 66 -14.97 -9.79 -0.65
C LEU A 66 -13.48 -9.48 -0.47
N SER A 67 -12.97 -9.60 0.76
CA SER A 67 -11.54 -9.37 1.04
C SER A 67 -10.64 -10.45 0.47
N SER A 68 -11.11 -11.71 0.41
CA SER A 68 -10.34 -12.83 -0.14
C SER A 68 -10.04 -12.66 -1.62
N ASP A 69 -10.97 -12.10 -2.40
CA ASP A 69 -10.73 -11.84 -3.83
C ASP A 69 -9.56 -10.87 -4.05
N ILE A 70 -9.56 -9.73 -3.34
CA ILE A 70 -8.47 -8.74 -3.38
C ILE A 70 -7.17 -9.37 -2.87
N MET A 71 -7.25 -10.15 -1.78
CA MET A 71 -6.10 -10.82 -1.21
C MET A 71 -5.46 -11.82 -2.20
N ILE A 72 -6.27 -12.61 -2.91
CA ILE A 72 -5.78 -13.55 -3.93
C ILE A 72 -5.07 -12.78 -5.04
N ARG A 73 -5.66 -11.69 -5.53
CA ARG A 73 -5.00 -10.83 -6.54
C ARG A 73 -3.63 -10.35 -6.05
N CYS A 74 -3.54 -9.84 -4.83
CA CYS A 74 -2.29 -9.39 -4.24
C CYS A 74 -1.26 -10.53 -4.11
N PHE A 75 -1.68 -11.73 -3.67
CA PHE A 75 -0.80 -12.89 -3.57
C PHE A 75 -0.28 -13.35 -4.93
N VAL A 76 -1.14 -13.38 -5.96
CA VAL A 76 -0.73 -13.73 -7.32
C VAL A 76 0.29 -12.72 -7.85
N MET A 77 0.05 -11.43 -7.65
CA MET A 77 0.96 -10.37 -8.09
C MET A 77 2.31 -10.44 -7.34
N MET A 78 2.28 -10.65 -6.02
CA MET A 78 3.48 -10.85 -5.21
C MET A 78 4.27 -12.09 -5.67
N GLY A 79 3.57 -13.19 -5.95
CA GLY A 79 4.18 -14.42 -6.50
C GLY A 79 4.87 -14.16 -7.84
N ALA A 80 4.25 -13.40 -8.73
CA ALA A 80 4.86 -12.99 -10.00
C ALA A 80 6.15 -12.19 -9.80
N TYR A 81 6.19 -11.26 -8.83
CA TYR A 81 7.41 -10.51 -8.51
C TYR A 81 8.52 -11.37 -7.93
N ILE A 82 8.18 -12.35 -7.07
CA ILE A 82 9.16 -13.30 -6.54
C ILE A 82 9.76 -14.13 -7.67
N VAL A 83 8.93 -14.66 -8.58
CA VAL A 83 9.40 -15.43 -9.73
C VAL A 83 10.25 -14.56 -10.65
N PHE A 84 9.82 -13.33 -10.94
CA PHE A 84 10.58 -12.39 -11.78
C PHE A 84 11.97 -12.10 -11.17
N THR A 85 12.04 -11.83 -9.87
CA THR A 85 13.30 -11.57 -9.17
C THR A 85 14.22 -12.80 -9.22
N ARG A 86 13.64 -13.99 -8.99
CA ARG A 86 14.38 -15.26 -9.06
C ARG A 86 14.93 -15.52 -10.46
N GLN A 87 14.16 -15.24 -11.52
CA GLN A 87 14.63 -15.37 -12.90
C GLN A 87 15.66 -14.30 -13.25
N GLY A 88 15.48 -13.07 -12.77
CA GLY A 88 16.45 -11.99 -12.93
C GLY A 88 17.82 -12.35 -12.34
N ALA A 89 17.85 -13.06 -11.22
CA ALA A 89 19.09 -13.50 -10.60
C ALA A 89 19.85 -14.54 -11.44
N GLN A 90 19.14 -15.33 -12.25
CA GLN A 90 19.75 -16.32 -13.15
C GLN A 90 20.36 -15.67 -14.41
N LEU A 91 19.92 -14.46 -14.77
CA LEU A 91 20.41 -13.70 -15.94
C LEU A 91 21.71 -12.92 -15.67
N GLY A 92 22.28 -13.05 -14.47
CA GLY A 92 23.51 -12.38 -14.05
C GLY A 92 23.27 -11.15 -13.16
N THR A 93 24.29 -10.78 -12.38
CA THR A 93 24.20 -9.74 -11.35
C THR A 93 23.89 -8.36 -11.91
N LEU A 94 24.47 -8.00 -13.07
CA LEU A 94 24.21 -6.72 -13.72
C LEU A 94 22.75 -6.57 -14.16
N VAL A 95 22.19 -7.61 -14.79
CA VAL A 95 20.80 -7.63 -15.27
C VAL A 95 19.84 -7.64 -14.08
N LEU A 96 20.15 -8.39 -13.01
CA LEU A 96 19.36 -8.37 -11.78
C LEU A 96 19.33 -6.97 -11.14
N ALA A 97 20.48 -6.31 -11.02
CA ALA A 97 20.58 -4.98 -10.42
C ALA A 97 19.77 -3.94 -11.22
N ALA A 98 19.92 -3.93 -12.55
CA ALA A 98 19.13 -3.05 -13.42
C ALA A 98 17.62 -3.31 -13.27
N ASN A 99 17.20 -4.58 -13.30
CA ASN A 99 15.80 -4.95 -13.13
C ASN A 99 15.26 -4.59 -11.74
N ALA A 100 16.07 -4.65 -10.68
CA ALA A 100 15.67 -4.26 -9.33
C ALA A 100 15.37 -2.75 -9.24
N VAL A 101 16.20 -1.92 -9.89
CA VAL A 101 15.98 -0.47 -9.98
C VAL A 101 14.69 -0.17 -10.75
N LEU A 102 14.51 -0.79 -11.93
CA LEU A 102 13.30 -0.64 -12.74
C LEU A 102 12.04 -1.07 -11.97
N MET A 103 12.12 -2.19 -11.25
CA MET A 103 11.03 -2.66 -10.39
C MET A 103 10.71 -1.67 -9.27
N GLN A 104 11.72 -1.02 -8.67
CA GLN A 104 11.48 -0.01 -7.64
C GLN A 104 10.72 1.19 -8.19
N LEU A 105 11.13 1.71 -9.35
CA LEU A 105 10.46 2.82 -10.03
C LEU A 105 9.02 2.47 -10.42
N TYR A 106 8.82 1.25 -10.91
CA TYR A 106 7.50 0.72 -11.23
C TYR A 106 6.63 0.59 -9.98
N LEU A 107 7.14 0.03 -8.89
CA LEU A 107 6.41 -0.13 -7.63
C LEU A 107 5.98 1.22 -7.04
N VAL A 108 6.85 2.23 -7.08
CA VAL A 108 6.50 3.59 -6.63
C VAL A 108 5.28 4.09 -7.42
N THR A 109 5.32 3.99 -8.75
CA THR A 109 4.20 4.41 -9.60
C THR A 109 2.93 3.59 -9.32
N ALA A 110 3.06 2.27 -9.15
CA ALA A 110 1.96 1.37 -8.84
C ALA A 110 1.29 1.73 -7.51
N TYR A 111 2.07 2.03 -6.46
CA TYR A 111 1.52 2.43 -5.16
C TYR A 111 0.73 3.73 -5.20
N PHE A 112 1.13 4.69 -6.04
CA PHE A 112 0.32 5.89 -6.27
C PHE A 112 -1.01 5.56 -6.97
N LEU A 113 -1.00 4.66 -7.96
CA LEU A 113 -2.22 4.19 -8.64
C LEU A 113 -3.16 3.44 -7.69
N ASP A 114 -2.62 2.57 -6.84
CA ASP A 114 -3.39 1.86 -5.81
C ASP A 114 -4.05 2.85 -4.85
N GLY A 115 -3.40 3.97 -4.53
CA GLY A 115 -3.99 5.07 -3.76
C GLY A 115 -5.23 5.67 -4.42
N PHE A 116 -5.23 5.89 -5.74
CA PHE A 116 -6.42 6.34 -6.48
C PHE A 116 -7.51 5.27 -6.49
N GLY A 117 -7.14 3.99 -6.57
CA GLY A 117 -8.06 2.85 -6.45
C GLY A 117 -8.76 2.83 -5.09
N ALA A 118 -8.01 2.92 -3.99
CA ALA A 118 -8.54 2.96 -2.63
C ALA A 118 -9.46 4.18 -2.40
N ALA A 119 -9.08 5.35 -2.94
CA ALA A 119 -9.94 6.53 -2.90
C ALA A 119 -11.26 6.32 -3.68
N ALA A 120 -11.20 5.65 -4.84
CA ALA A 120 -12.38 5.30 -5.62
C ALA A 120 -13.31 4.37 -4.85
N GLU A 121 -12.78 3.32 -4.22
CA GLU A 121 -13.56 2.38 -3.39
C GLU A 121 -14.30 3.10 -2.25
N GLN A 122 -13.63 4.00 -1.54
CA GLN A 122 -14.25 4.76 -0.46
C GLN A 122 -15.35 5.71 -0.96
N LEU A 123 -15.11 6.44 -2.04
CA LEU A 123 -16.08 7.40 -2.61
C LEU A 123 -17.29 6.69 -3.21
N VAL A 124 -17.04 5.62 -3.97
CA VAL A 124 -18.07 4.77 -4.56
C VAL A 124 -18.88 4.07 -3.47
N GLY A 125 -18.22 3.52 -2.44
CA GLY A 125 -18.88 2.90 -1.30
C GLY A 125 -19.84 3.85 -0.58
N ARG A 126 -19.43 5.11 -0.38
CA ARG A 126 -20.33 6.16 0.17
C ARG A 126 -21.49 6.50 -0.77
N ALA A 127 -21.24 6.62 -2.08
CA ALA A 127 -22.27 6.95 -3.06
C ALA A 127 -23.33 5.84 -3.21
N ILE A 128 -22.89 4.57 -3.20
CA ILE A 128 -23.77 3.40 -3.19
C ILE A 128 -24.55 3.35 -1.88
N GLY A 129 -23.90 3.56 -0.73
CA GLY A 129 -24.57 3.60 0.57
C GLY A 129 -25.61 4.72 0.70
N ALA A 130 -25.42 5.84 0.02
CA ALA A 130 -26.37 6.95 -0.06
C ALA A 130 -27.43 6.80 -1.19
N ASN A 131 -27.37 5.71 -1.97
CA ASN A 131 -28.20 5.47 -3.16
C ASN A 131 -28.22 6.65 -4.16
N TYR A 132 -27.09 7.34 -4.31
CA TYR A 132 -26.99 8.56 -5.12
C TYR A 132 -26.13 8.35 -6.37
N ARG A 133 -26.78 7.95 -7.46
CA ARG A 133 -26.15 7.62 -8.76
C ARG A 133 -25.27 8.74 -9.35
N PRO A 134 -25.62 10.03 -9.27
CA PRO A 134 -24.76 11.08 -9.82
C PRO A 134 -23.39 11.18 -9.12
N ALA A 135 -23.32 10.97 -7.79
CA ALA A 135 -22.04 10.95 -7.09
C ALA A 135 -21.19 9.73 -7.47
N PHE A 136 -21.81 8.58 -7.77
CA PHE A 136 -21.10 7.40 -8.25
C PHE A 136 -20.33 7.70 -9.54
N PHE A 137 -21.02 8.19 -10.58
CA PHE A 137 -20.37 8.51 -11.85
C PHE A 137 -19.33 9.61 -11.71
N ARG A 138 -19.57 10.60 -10.85
CA ARG A 138 -18.60 11.66 -10.56
C ARG A 138 -17.34 11.10 -9.89
N ALA A 139 -17.50 10.22 -8.90
CA ALA A 139 -16.37 9.58 -8.22
C ALA A 139 -15.53 8.79 -9.21
N VAL A 140 -16.16 7.91 -10.01
CA VAL A 140 -15.48 7.08 -11.02
C VAL A 140 -14.74 7.95 -12.04
N ARG A 141 -15.39 8.98 -12.58
CA ARG A 141 -14.75 9.84 -13.59
C ARG A 141 -13.58 10.63 -13.03
N LEU A 142 -13.69 11.11 -11.78
CA LEU A 142 -12.64 11.87 -11.14
C LEU A 142 -11.43 10.97 -10.84
N THR A 143 -11.64 9.82 -10.21
CA THR A 143 -10.55 8.91 -9.85
C THR A 143 -9.90 8.28 -11.07
N ALA A 144 -10.67 7.91 -12.10
CA ALA A 144 -10.13 7.43 -13.37
C ALA A 144 -9.35 8.52 -14.11
N GLY A 145 -9.86 9.76 -14.14
CA GLY A 145 -9.19 10.88 -14.79
C GLY A 145 -7.84 11.21 -14.12
N TRP A 146 -7.81 11.30 -12.80
CA TRP A 146 -6.57 11.52 -12.05
C TRP A 146 -5.61 10.34 -12.15
N GLY A 147 -6.12 9.10 -12.08
CA GLY A 147 -5.31 7.89 -12.23
C GLY A 147 -4.65 7.80 -13.61
N LEU A 148 -5.41 8.05 -14.68
CA LEU A 148 -4.88 8.09 -16.05
C LEU A 148 -3.92 9.26 -16.26
N GLY A 149 -4.24 10.44 -15.74
CA GLY A 149 -3.36 11.61 -15.83
C GLY A 149 -2.01 11.36 -15.13
N PHE A 150 -2.04 10.77 -13.93
CA PHE A 150 -0.83 10.38 -13.21
C PHE A 150 -0.06 9.28 -13.94
N ALA A 151 -0.73 8.22 -14.40
CA ALA A 151 -0.10 7.13 -15.15
C ALA A 151 0.56 7.63 -16.44
N GLY A 152 -0.12 8.50 -17.18
CA GLY A 152 0.43 9.13 -18.38
C GLY A 152 1.64 10.02 -18.07
N CYS A 153 1.55 10.85 -17.03
CA CYS A 153 2.66 11.69 -16.58
C CYS A 153 3.87 10.85 -16.15
N ALA A 154 3.66 9.83 -15.30
CA ALA A 154 4.70 8.91 -14.86
C ALA A 154 5.34 8.16 -16.02
N SER A 155 4.54 7.72 -17.00
CA SER A 155 5.06 7.06 -18.21
C SER A 155 5.93 8.00 -19.05
N VAL A 156 5.50 9.25 -19.27
CA VAL A 156 6.28 10.25 -20.00
C VAL A 156 7.57 10.59 -19.25
N LEU A 157 7.51 10.76 -17.93
CA LEU A 157 8.69 11.02 -17.09
C LEU A 157 9.68 9.85 -17.13
N LEU A 158 9.22 8.61 -17.05
CA LEU A 158 10.09 7.44 -17.15
C LEU A 158 10.71 7.29 -18.55
N LEU A 159 9.98 7.64 -19.61
CA LEU A 159 10.51 7.65 -20.97
C LEU A 159 11.55 8.76 -21.19
N ALA A 160 11.30 9.95 -20.66
CA ALA A 160 12.17 11.11 -20.85
C ALA A 160 13.40 11.11 -19.93
N SER A 161 13.26 10.60 -18.70
CA SER A 161 14.27 10.66 -17.64
C SER A 161 14.80 9.29 -17.23
N GLY A 162 14.46 8.22 -17.95
CA GLY A 162 14.84 6.85 -17.60
C GLY A 162 16.36 6.68 -17.43
N GLU A 163 17.16 7.21 -18.36
CA GLU A 163 18.63 7.14 -18.28
C GLU A 163 19.20 7.92 -17.08
N GLN A 164 18.65 9.09 -16.77
CA GLN A 164 19.12 9.94 -15.66
C GLN A 164 18.69 9.37 -14.30
N LEU A 165 17.48 8.82 -14.19
CA LEU A 165 16.97 8.15 -12.98
C LEU A 165 17.76 6.89 -12.65
N VAL A 166 18.08 6.09 -13.68
CA VAL A 166 18.98 4.93 -13.51
C VAL A 166 20.37 5.41 -13.09
N GLY A 167 20.91 6.47 -13.71
CA GLY A 167 22.20 7.03 -13.32
C GLY A 167 22.29 7.53 -11.86
N ILE A 168 21.21 8.06 -11.30
CA ILE A 168 21.16 8.51 -9.89
C ILE A 168 21.11 7.32 -8.92
N ILE A 169 20.38 6.26 -9.27
CA ILE A 169 20.22 5.08 -8.40
C ILE A 169 21.41 4.11 -8.55
N THR A 170 22.04 4.08 -9.72
CA THR A 170 23.17 3.20 -10.07
C THR A 170 24.52 3.94 -9.98
N GLN A 171 24.69 4.91 -9.07
CA GLN A 171 26.03 5.34 -8.65
C GLN A 171 26.70 4.21 -7.83
N ALA A 172 26.92 3.08 -8.47
CA ALA A 172 28.00 2.17 -8.13
C ALA A 172 29.28 2.91 -8.54
N VAL A 173 30.01 3.38 -7.55
CA VAL A 173 31.42 3.75 -7.69
C VAL A 173 32.13 2.62 -8.43
N ASP A 174 32.71 2.94 -9.59
CA ASP A 174 33.77 2.13 -10.20
C ASP A 174 34.96 2.02 -9.22
#